data_AF-A0A7S4I4U1-F1
#
_entry.id   AF-A0A7S4I4U1-F1
#
_cell.length_a   1.000
_cell.length_b   1.000
_cell.length_c   1.000
_cell.angle_alpha   90.00
_cell.angle_beta   90.00
_cell.angle_gamma   90.00
#
_symmetry.space_group_name_H-M   'P 1'
#
loop_
_entity.id
_entity.type
_entity.pdbx_description
1 polymer ?
#
loop_
_entity_poly.entity_id
_entity_poly.type
_entity_poly.pdbx_seq_one_letter_code
_entity_poly.pdbx_strand_id
1 'polypeptide(L)'
;RKLGFPVRYKFEEFISRYAIIVDASKRFAMLKSPKKSCKKLLEKLKKGCLRNSRAAIVQGKTKILMKENAALVLDELRGNILRSYVVLIQGWWKMIRARTCLSALRTSVLLLQRCWRTIHYRSQFQRKRKAVLLMQTSVRRFLAKLQLSVLKKEKREELVKQQVI
;
A
#
# COMPACT_ATOMS: atom_id res chain seq x y z
N ARG A 1 -50.23 13.55 25.13
CA ARG A 1 -50.28 12.40 24.19
C ARG A 1 -48.90 11.74 23.94
N LYS A 2 -47.95 11.71 24.90
CA LYS A 2 -46.58 11.13 24.78
C LYS A 2 -46.30 9.93 25.70
N LEU A 3 -47.33 9.18 26.12
CA LEU A 3 -47.19 8.07 27.08
C LEU A 3 -47.07 6.68 26.41
N GLY A 4 -47.19 6.58 25.09
CA GLY A 4 -47.19 5.31 24.34
C GLY A 4 -45.80 4.85 23.85
N PHE A 5 -45.79 3.70 23.18
CA PHE A 5 -44.61 3.12 22.50
C PHE A 5 -44.81 3.16 20.97
N PRO A 6 -44.48 4.29 20.30
CA PRO A 6 -44.70 4.48 18.88
C PRO A 6 -43.76 3.62 18.02
N VAL A 7 -42.53 3.37 18.48
CA VAL A 7 -41.54 2.58 17.75
C VAL A 7 -41.72 1.10 18.09
N ARG A 8 -41.90 0.26 17.06
CA ARG A 8 -42.19 -1.17 17.22
C ARG A 8 -41.41 -1.99 16.21
N TYR A 9 -40.66 -2.99 16.68
CA TYR A 9 -39.89 -3.90 15.83
C TYR A 9 -40.30 -5.34 16.08
N LYS A 10 -40.32 -6.18 15.04
CA LYS A 10 -40.28 -7.63 15.23
C LYS A 10 -38.95 -8.02 15.90
N PHE A 11 -38.89 -9.18 16.54
CA PHE A 11 -37.66 -9.62 17.22
C PHE A 11 -36.46 -9.72 16.28
N GLU A 12 -36.67 -10.24 15.07
CA GLU A 12 -35.62 -10.38 14.06
C GLU A 12 -35.11 -9.03 13.56
N GLU A 13 -36.02 -8.10 13.26
CA GLU A 13 -35.70 -6.73 12.83
C GLU A 13 -34.87 -6.00 13.90
N PHE A 14 -35.27 -6.14 15.18
CA PHE A 14 -34.55 -5.51 16.29
C PHE A 14 -33.13 -6.05 16.43
N ILE A 15 -32.95 -7.37 16.34
CA ILE A 15 -31.64 -8.00 16.40
C ILE A 15 -30.79 -7.61 15.19
N SER A 16 -31.33 -7.70 13.98
CA SER A 16 -30.62 -7.30 12.76
C SER A 16 -30.13 -5.85 12.84
N ARG A 17 -30.96 -4.94 13.35
CA ARG A 17 -30.62 -3.51 13.46
C ARG A 17 -29.59 -3.22 14.57
N TYR A 18 -29.79 -3.76 15.77
CA TYR A 18 -29.05 -3.34 16.97
C TYR A 18 -28.05 -4.36 17.51
N ALA A 19 -27.92 -5.57 16.93
CA ALA A 19 -26.88 -6.53 17.32
C ALA A 19 -25.47 -5.97 17.11
N ILE A 20 -25.29 -4.94 16.27
CA ILE A 20 -24.03 -4.24 16.10
C ILE A 20 -23.52 -3.57 17.38
N ILE A 21 -24.42 -3.25 18.31
CA ILE A 21 -24.07 -2.70 19.63
C ILE A 21 -23.38 -3.75 20.51
N VAL A 22 -23.53 -5.04 20.19
CA VAL A 22 -22.87 -6.15 20.89
C VAL A 22 -21.66 -6.63 20.08
N ASP A 23 -20.71 -7.25 20.79
CA ASP A 23 -19.55 -7.95 20.22
C ASP A 23 -19.91 -8.77 18.98
N ALA A 24 -19.09 -8.62 17.93
CA ALA A 24 -19.29 -9.27 16.63
C ALA A 24 -19.48 -10.79 16.74
N SER A 25 -18.70 -11.46 17.60
CA SER A 25 -18.73 -12.91 17.81
C SER A 25 -20.08 -13.45 18.29
N LYS A 26 -20.90 -12.60 18.94
CA LYS A 26 -22.21 -12.99 19.49
C LYS A 26 -23.36 -12.75 18.51
N ARG A 27 -23.15 -11.97 17.44
CA ARG A 27 -24.22 -11.53 16.52
C ARG A 27 -24.87 -12.69 15.77
N PHE A 28 -24.09 -13.63 15.23
CA PHE A 28 -24.60 -14.79 14.52
C PHE A 28 -25.45 -15.70 15.43
N ALA A 29 -25.01 -15.93 16.67
CA ALA A 29 -25.78 -16.70 17.65
C ALA A 29 -27.10 -16.02 18.02
N MET A 30 -27.14 -14.68 17.99
CA MET A 30 -28.35 -13.91 18.31
C MET A 30 -29.45 -14.04 17.25
N LEU A 31 -29.07 -14.17 15.97
CA LEU A 31 -30.01 -14.35 14.86
C LEU A 31 -30.70 -15.72 14.91
N LYS A 32 -30.02 -16.76 15.40
CA LYS A 32 -30.61 -18.11 15.53
C LYS A 32 -31.73 -18.21 16.57
N SER A 33 -31.74 -17.32 17.58
CA SER A 33 -32.72 -17.36 18.67
C SER A 33 -33.20 -15.95 19.04
N PRO A 34 -33.98 -15.29 18.16
CA PRO A 34 -34.19 -13.85 18.20
C PRO A 34 -34.93 -13.39 19.47
N LYS A 35 -35.96 -14.12 19.93
CA LYS A 35 -36.74 -13.74 21.13
C LYS A 35 -35.92 -13.78 22.43
N LYS A 36 -35.13 -14.85 22.63
CA LYS A 36 -34.23 -14.99 23.79
C LYS A 36 -33.09 -13.97 23.72
N SER A 37 -32.56 -13.75 22.52
CA SER A 37 -31.48 -12.80 22.26
C SER A 37 -31.91 -11.35 22.45
N CYS A 38 -33.15 -11.01 22.08
CA CYS A 38 -33.74 -9.70 22.37
C CYS A 38 -33.78 -9.42 23.85
N LYS A 39 -34.20 -10.40 24.67
CA LYS A 39 -34.21 -10.26 26.13
C LYS A 39 -32.82 -9.98 26.68
N LYS A 40 -31.81 -10.77 26.27
CA LYS A 40 -30.42 -10.57 26.68
C LYS A 40 -29.86 -9.22 26.25
N LEU A 41 -30.13 -8.80 25.02
CA LEU A 41 -29.73 -7.50 24.48
C LEU A 41 -30.38 -6.37 25.28
N LEU A 42 -31.68 -6.48 25.54
CA LEU A 42 -32.43 -5.47 26.29
C LEU A 42 -31.88 -5.27 27.70
N GLU A 43 -31.55 -6.36 28.40
CA GLU A 43 -30.91 -6.29 29.72
C GLU A 43 -29.57 -5.54 29.67
N LYS A 44 -28.74 -5.80 28.65
CA LYS A 44 -27.48 -5.07 28.47
C LYS A 44 -27.73 -3.59 28.19
N LEU A 45 -28.65 -3.26 27.29
CA LEU A 45 -28.99 -1.88 26.95
C LEU A 45 -29.53 -1.11 28.16
N LYS A 46 -30.39 -1.74 28.97
CA LYS A 46 -30.94 -1.17 30.21
C LYS A 46 -29.90 -0.96 31.31
N LYS A 47 -28.84 -1.78 31.35
CA LYS A 47 -27.71 -1.60 32.29
C LYS A 47 -26.71 -0.54 31.83
N GLY A 48 -26.55 -0.39 30.52
CA GLY A 48 -25.67 0.61 29.91
C GLY A 48 -26.43 1.86 29.49
N CYS A 49 -26.56 2.05 28.18
CA CYS A 49 -26.97 3.30 27.54
C CYS A 49 -28.38 3.78 27.89
N LEU A 50 -29.25 2.92 28.41
CA LEU A 50 -30.62 3.23 28.81
C LEU A 50 -30.83 3.13 30.33
N ARG A 51 -29.77 3.21 31.14
CA ARG A 51 -29.82 3.12 32.60
C ARG A 51 -30.84 4.09 33.23
N ASN A 52 -30.91 5.31 32.71
CA ASN A 52 -31.80 6.36 33.20
C ASN A 52 -33.21 6.28 32.58
N SER A 53 -33.47 5.35 31.66
CA SER A 53 -34.72 5.23 30.91
C SER A 53 -35.11 3.78 30.67
N ARG A 54 -35.00 2.94 31.71
CA ARG A 54 -35.27 1.48 31.63
C ARG A 54 -36.71 1.14 31.24
N ALA A 55 -37.67 2.01 31.56
CA ALA A 55 -39.08 1.86 31.17
C ALA A 55 -39.36 2.30 29.72
N ALA A 56 -38.39 2.91 29.03
CA ALA A 56 -38.57 3.39 27.67
C ALA A 56 -38.52 2.28 26.61
N ILE A 57 -38.07 1.08 26.97
CA ILE A 57 -38.10 -0.11 26.10
C ILE A 57 -38.67 -1.31 26.85
N VAL A 58 -39.61 -2.00 26.20
CA VAL A 58 -40.29 -3.18 26.73
C VAL A 58 -40.34 -4.27 25.67
N GLN A 59 -40.19 -5.52 26.10
CA GLN A 59 -40.41 -6.68 25.26
C GLN A 59 -41.87 -7.12 25.36
N GLY A 60 -42.61 -7.04 24.24
CA GLY A 60 -43.95 -7.59 24.12
C GLY A 60 -43.95 -9.08 23.73
N LYS A 61 -45.13 -9.64 23.45
CA LYS A 61 -45.28 -11.05 23.04
C LYS A 61 -44.59 -11.37 21.70
N THR A 62 -44.74 -10.45 20.73
CA THR A 62 -44.29 -10.61 19.33
C THR A 62 -43.33 -9.53 18.86
N LYS A 63 -43.23 -8.40 19.58
CA LYS A 63 -42.48 -7.21 19.16
C LYS A 63 -41.73 -6.58 20.34
N ILE A 64 -40.67 -5.85 20.01
CA ILE A 64 -40.04 -4.88 20.92
C ILE A 64 -40.75 -3.54 20.76
N LEU A 65 -41.13 -2.94 21.88
CA LEU A 65 -41.87 -1.69 21.96
C LEU A 65 -40.96 -0.64 22.60
N MET A 66 -40.78 0.50 21.93
CA MET A 66 -39.84 1.54 22.32
C MET A 66 -40.50 2.92 22.28
N LYS A 67 -40.12 3.75 23.25
CA LYS A 67 -40.31 5.20 23.17
C LYS A 67 -39.31 5.79 22.19
N GLU A 68 -39.67 6.92 21.61
CA GLU A 68 -38.89 7.59 20.57
C GLU A 68 -37.49 8.01 21.05
N ASN A 69 -37.38 8.56 22.26
CA ASN A 69 -36.09 8.93 22.85
C ASN A 69 -35.14 7.73 22.97
N ALA A 70 -35.64 6.55 23.34
CA ALA A 70 -34.82 5.36 23.41
C ALA A 70 -34.38 4.86 22.03
N ALA A 71 -35.22 5.01 21.00
CA ALA A 71 -34.85 4.68 19.62
C ALA A 71 -33.74 5.59 19.11
N LEU A 72 -33.84 6.91 19.34
CA LEU A 72 -32.83 7.89 18.95
C LEU A 72 -31.46 7.56 19.56
N VAL A 73 -31.41 7.29 20.87
CA VAL A 73 -30.15 6.91 21.56
C VAL A 73 -29.54 5.64 20.96
N LEU A 74 -30.35 4.62 20.66
CA LEU A 74 -29.84 3.37 20.08
C LEU A 74 -29.35 3.56 18.63
N ASP A 75 -30.06 4.35 17.82
CA ASP A 75 -29.66 4.65 16.44
C ASP A 75 -28.41 5.52 16.39
N GLU A 76 -28.24 6.47 17.31
CA GLU A 76 -27.02 7.27 17.43
C GLU A 76 -25.80 6.40 17.77
N LEU A 77 -25.93 5.54 18.78
CA LEU A 77 -24.87 4.60 19.16
C LEU A 77 -24.51 3.65 18.03
N ARG A 78 -25.53 3.09 17.36
CA ARG A 78 -25.35 2.30 16.15
C ARG A 78 -24.56 3.10 15.12
N GLY A 79 -24.96 4.35 14.83
CA GLY A 79 -24.28 5.22 13.88
C GLY A 79 -22.81 5.45 14.23
N ASN A 80 -22.49 5.70 15.50
CA ASN A 80 -21.12 5.86 15.99
C ASN A 80 -20.28 4.59 15.78
N ILE A 81 -20.83 3.43 16.09
CA ILE A 81 -20.15 2.14 15.89
C ILE A 81 -19.93 1.90 14.39
N LEU A 82 -20.94 2.08 13.53
CA LEU A 82 -20.76 1.94 12.09
C LEU A 82 -19.67 2.88 11.55
N ARG A 83 -19.67 4.15 11.98
CA ARG A 83 -18.64 5.12 11.61
C ARG A 83 -17.24 4.65 12.00
N SER A 84 -17.05 4.10 13.20
CA SER A 84 -15.76 3.56 13.63
C SER A 84 -15.26 2.43 12.71
N TYR A 85 -16.12 1.49 12.33
CA TYR A 85 -15.77 0.43 11.37
C TYR A 85 -15.42 0.98 9.99
N VAL A 86 -16.18 1.98 9.51
CA VAL A 86 -15.89 2.65 8.24
C VAL A 86 -14.51 3.30 8.26
N VAL A 87 -14.16 4.01 9.33
CA VAL A 87 -12.83 4.63 9.49
C VAL A 87 -11.72 3.58 9.49
N LEU A 88 -11.92 2.44 10.16
CA LEU A 88 -10.95 1.33 10.15
C LEU A 88 -10.74 0.78 8.74
N ILE A 89 -11.82 0.50 8.01
CA ILE A 89 -11.76 0.00 6.62
C ILE A 89 -11.08 1.02 5.72
N GLN A 90 -11.44 2.30 5.84
CA GLN A 90 -10.83 3.39 5.09
C GLN A 90 -9.33 3.51 5.39
N GLY A 91 -8.93 3.42 6.67
CA GLY A 91 -7.53 3.45 7.08
C GLY A 91 -6.72 2.31 6.48
N TRP A 92 -7.26 1.09 6.52
CA TRP A 92 -6.64 -0.08 5.90
C TRP A 92 -6.48 0.09 4.38
N TRP A 93 -7.52 0.56 3.70
CA TRP A 93 -7.48 0.79 2.26
C TRP A 93 -6.47 1.89 1.86
N LYS A 94 -6.43 3.00 2.61
CA LYS A 94 -5.41 4.05 2.44
C LYS A 94 -3.99 3.50 2.59
N MET A 95 -3.77 2.65 3.59
CA MET A 95 -2.48 2.00 3.81
C MET A 95 -2.08 1.11 2.63
N ILE A 96 -2.99 0.28 2.12
CA ILE A 96 -2.73 -0.56 0.94
C ILE A 96 -2.34 0.30 -0.26
N ARG A 97 -3.17 1.32 -0.57
CA ARG A 97 -2.91 2.21 -1.70
C ARG A 97 -1.53 2.89 -1.59
N ALA A 98 -1.20 3.40 -0.40
CA ALA A 98 0.09 4.04 -0.15
C ALA A 98 1.26 3.06 -0.32
N ARG A 99 1.15 1.84 0.21
CA ARG A 99 2.19 0.80 0.06
C ARG A 99 2.39 0.38 -1.38
N THR A 100 1.32 0.16 -2.13
CA THR A 100 1.40 -0.22 -3.55
C THR A 100 2.06 0.88 -4.36
N CYS A 101 1.66 2.15 -4.15
CA CYS A 101 2.27 3.29 -4.83
C CYS A 101 3.76 3.44 -4.50
N LEU A 102 4.13 3.36 -3.22
CA LEU A 102 5.52 3.46 -2.79
C LEU A 102 6.38 2.32 -3.34
N SER A 103 5.86 1.09 -3.37
CA SER A 103 6.57 -0.05 -3.94
C SER A 103 6.82 0.14 -5.44
N ALA A 104 5.81 0.56 -6.19
CA ALA A 104 5.96 0.85 -7.62
C ALA A 104 7.00 1.95 -7.86
N LEU A 105 6.90 3.07 -7.13
CA LEU A 105 7.83 4.19 -7.25
C LEU A 105 9.27 3.77 -6.94
N ARG A 106 9.49 3.00 -5.86
CA ARG A 106 10.82 2.51 -5.49
C ARG A 106 11.43 1.65 -6.59
N THR A 107 10.67 0.73 -7.15
CA THR A 107 11.15 -0.10 -8.27
C THR A 107 11.55 0.76 -9.46
N SER A 108 10.72 1.72 -9.86
CA SER A 108 11.02 2.63 -10.97
C SER A 108 12.27 3.48 -10.72
N VAL A 109 12.42 4.04 -9.51
CA VAL A 109 13.59 4.85 -9.12
C VAL A 109 14.86 4.01 -9.12
N LEU A 110 14.83 2.80 -8.57
CA LEU A 110 15.99 1.90 -8.56
C LEU A 110 16.42 1.50 -9.97
N LEU A 111 15.46 1.24 -10.87
CA LEU A 111 15.76 0.97 -12.28
C LEU A 111 16.43 2.17 -12.95
N LEU A 112 15.88 3.37 -12.76
CA LEU A 112 16.46 4.60 -13.32
C LEU A 112 17.88 4.83 -12.79
N GLN A 113 18.08 4.71 -11.47
CA GLN A 113 19.40 4.84 -10.83
C GLN A 113 20.39 3.81 -11.38
N ARG A 114 19.98 2.55 -11.54
CA ARG A 114 20.82 1.49 -12.11
C ARG A 114 21.21 1.79 -13.55
N CYS A 115 20.26 2.18 -14.39
CA CYS A 115 20.50 2.53 -15.79
C CYS A 115 21.45 3.72 -15.89
N TRP A 116 21.20 4.78 -15.13
CA TRP A 116 22.05 5.97 -15.10
C TRP A 116 23.49 5.63 -14.66
N ARG A 117 23.67 4.89 -13.56
CA ARG A 117 25.01 4.47 -13.09
C ARG A 117 25.73 3.67 -14.18
N THR A 118 25.03 2.75 -14.84
CA THR A 118 25.61 1.93 -15.91
C THR A 118 26.07 2.81 -17.09
N ILE A 119 25.23 3.73 -17.55
CA ILE A 119 25.55 4.64 -18.65
C ILE A 119 26.74 5.54 -18.27
N HIS A 120 26.73 6.10 -17.06
CA HIS A 120 27.79 6.98 -16.57
C HIS A 120 29.15 6.27 -16.56
N TYR A 121 29.25 5.12 -15.87
CA TYR A 121 30.52 4.40 -15.77
C TYR A 121 30.99 3.84 -17.11
N ARG A 122 30.08 3.32 -17.95
CA ARG A 122 30.44 2.87 -19.30
C ARG A 122 30.97 4.01 -20.17
N SER A 123 30.32 5.18 -20.13
CA SER A 123 30.76 6.34 -20.90
C SER A 123 32.15 6.80 -20.46
N GLN A 124 32.42 6.84 -19.16
CA GLN A 124 33.74 7.19 -18.62
C GLN A 124 34.81 6.17 -19.01
N PHE A 125 34.50 4.88 -18.90
CA PHE A 125 35.42 3.82 -19.33
C PHE A 125 35.74 3.90 -20.83
N GLN A 126 34.73 4.08 -21.68
CA GLN A 126 34.92 4.19 -23.13
C GLN A 126 35.76 5.42 -23.51
N ARG A 127 35.58 6.56 -22.83
CA ARG A 127 36.43 7.74 -23.03
C ARG A 127 37.90 7.44 -22.72
N LYS A 128 38.18 6.84 -21.55
CA LYS A 128 39.55 6.45 -21.16
C LYS A 128 40.14 5.43 -22.13
N ARG A 129 39.37 4.39 -22.48
CA ARG A 129 39.81 3.35 -23.43
C ARG A 129 40.16 3.93 -24.80
N LYS A 130 39.34 4.83 -25.34
CA LYS A 130 39.63 5.51 -26.61
C LYS A 130 40.93 6.32 -26.53
N ALA A 131 41.13 7.08 -25.45
CA ALA A 131 42.37 7.84 -25.25
C ALA A 131 43.61 6.93 -25.22
N VAL A 132 43.56 5.83 -24.46
CA VAL A 132 44.66 4.85 -24.41
C VAL A 132 44.91 4.21 -25.78
N LEU A 133 43.87 3.83 -26.51
CA LEU A 133 44.01 3.27 -27.86
C LEU A 133 44.70 4.26 -28.81
N LEU A 134 44.32 5.53 -28.78
CA LEU A 134 44.96 6.58 -29.59
C LEU A 134 46.44 6.77 -29.24
N MET A 135 46.79 6.72 -27.95
CA MET A 135 48.18 6.77 -27.51
C MET A 135 48.97 5.55 -28.03
N GLN A 136 48.41 4.35 -27.85
CA GLN A 136 49.04 3.11 -28.30
C GLN A 136 49.26 3.08 -29.82
N THR A 137 48.28 3.49 -30.62
CA THR A 137 48.42 3.54 -32.08
C THR A 137 49.46 4.58 -32.51
N SER A 138 49.53 5.72 -31.83
CA SER A 138 50.54 6.75 -32.08
C SER A 138 51.95 6.25 -31.80
N VAL A 139 52.17 5.57 -30.67
CA VAL A 139 53.45 4.96 -30.31
C VAL A 139 53.85 3.87 -31.30
N ARG A 140 52.95 2.94 -31.63
CA ARG A 140 53.23 1.88 -32.63
C ARG A 140 53.61 2.48 -33.98
N ARG A 141 52.91 3.53 -34.42
CA ARG A 141 53.21 4.24 -35.67
C ARG A 141 54.59 4.89 -35.62
N PHE A 142 54.95 5.53 -34.52
CA PHE A 142 56.26 6.15 -34.34
C PHE A 142 57.39 5.11 -34.41
N LEU A 143 57.27 4.01 -33.66
CA LEU A 143 58.25 2.93 -33.69
C LEU A 143 58.39 2.31 -35.09
N ALA A 144 57.29 2.06 -35.79
CA ALA A 144 57.34 1.54 -37.16
C ALA A 144 58.03 2.52 -38.14
N LYS A 145 57.82 3.83 -37.98
CA LYS A 145 58.53 4.85 -38.77
C LYS A 145 60.03 4.87 -38.46
N LEU A 146 60.41 4.73 -37.19
CA LEU A 146 61.82 4.64 -36.79
C LEU A 146 62.47 3.41 -37.44
N GLN A 147 61.86 2.24 -37.31
CA GLN A 147 62.34 1.00 -37.95
C GLN A 147 62.49 1.16 -39.48
N LEU A 148 61.48 1.74 -40.14
CA LEU A 148 61.55 2.01 -41.58
C LEU A 148 62.69 2.95 -41.96
N SER A 149 62.98 3.97 -41.12
CA SER A 149 64.08 4.90 -41.37
C SER A 149 65.45 4.24 -41.28
N VAL A 150 65.62 3.30 -40.34
CA VAL A 150 66.83 2.50 -40.17
C VAL A 150 67.03 1.60 -41.39
N LEU A 151 66.02 0.80 -41.74
CA LEU A 151 66.05 -0.09 -42.91
C LEU A 151 66.35 0.65 -44.22
N LYS A 152 65.84 1.88 -44.38
CA LYS A 152 66.13 2.72 -45.55
C LYS A 152 67.57 3.21 -45.61
N LYS A 153 68.23 3.45 -44.47
CA LYS A 153 69.64 3.83 -44.41
C LYS A 153 70.53 2.65 -44.76
N GLU A 154 70.30 1.51 -44.12
CA GLU A 154 71.01 0.25 -44.38
C GLU A 154 70.95 -0.11 -45.87
N LYS A 155 69.75 -0.07 -46.47
CA LYS A 155 69.58 -0.34 -47.90
C LYS A 155 70.30 0.67 -48.81
N ARG A 156 70.41 1.95 -48.42
CA ARG A 156 71.19 2.94 -49.19
C ARG A 156 72.68 2.64 -49.10
N GLU A 157 73.18 2.30 -47.92
CA GLU A 157 74.59 1.93 -47.72
C GLU A 157 74.95 0.66 -48.51
N GLU A 158 74.06 -0.33 -48.53
CA GLU A 158 74.21 -1.53 -49.38
C GLU A 158 74.28 -1.18 -50.87
N LEU A 159 73.38 -0.32 -51.37
CA LEU A 159 73.37 0.12 -52.76
C LEU A 159 74.66 0.87 -53.14
N VAL A 160 75.18 1.73 -52.26
CA VAL A 160 76.45 2.43 -52.48
C VAL A 160 77.62 1.44 -52.51
N LYS A 161 77.66 0.47 -51.59
CA LYS A 161 78.69 -0.58 -51.61
C LYS A 161 78.66 -1.41 -52.89
N GLN A 162 77.48 -1.69 -53.43
CA GLN A 162 77.32 -2.41 -54.70
C GLN A 162 77.76 -1.61 -55.93
N GLN A 163 77.82 -0.27 -55.87
CA GLN A 163 78.25 0.59 -56.98
C GLN A 163 79.77 0.84 -57.01
N VAL A 164 80.48 0.52 -55.93
CA VAL A 164 81.93 0.75 -55.77
C VAL A 164 82.75 -0.53 -56.08
N ILE A 165 82.07 -1.65 -56.34
CA ILE A 165 82.64 -2.91 -56.84
C ILE A 165 82.39 -2.99 -58.35
#